data_AF-K0ZPQ5-F1
#
_entry.id   AF-K0ZPQ5-F1
#
_cell.length_a   1.000
_cell.length_b   1.000
_cell.length_c   1.000
_cell.angle_alpha   90.00
_cell.angle_beta   90.00
_cell.angle_gamma   90.00
#
_symmetry.space_group_name_H-M   'P 1'
#
loop_
_entity.id
_entity.type
_entity.pdbx_description
1 polymer ?
#
loop_
_entity_poly.entity_id
_entity_poly.type
_entity_poly.pdbx_seq_one_letter_code
_entity_poly.pdbx_strand_id
1 'polypeptide(L)'
;MIRKLQPIITIILGAAIYAFGLTYFVVPYHLFEGGATGITLITYYLFKIPVSLMNLLINIPLFILAWKIFGPKTLYSSLLGSISLSVWLAIFERIPLHIDLQGDLIIVALVSG
;
A
#
# COMPACT_ATOMS: atom_id res chain seq x y z
N MET A 1 -1.21 10.02 -27.81
CA MET A 1 -1.73 10.39 -26.47
C MET A 1 -2.11 9.17 -25.62
N ILE A 2 -2.77 8.15 -26.20
CA ILE A 2 -3.26 6.95 -25.51
C ILE A 2 -2.15 6.10 -24.82
N ARG A 3 -0.95 6.01 -25.41
CA ARG A 3 0.19 5.24 -24.86
C ARG A 3 0.76 5.76 -23.53
N LYS A 4 0.51 7.02 -23.14
CA LYS A 4 0.99 7.57 -21.84
C LYS A 4 -0.03 7.43 -20.70
N LEU A 5 -1.31 7.19 -21.01
CA LEU A 5 -2.37 7.04 -20.01
C LEU A 5 -2.49 5.60 -19.49
N GLN A 6 -2.22 4.60 -20.34
CA GLN A 6 -2.26 3.19 -19.94
C GLN A 6 -1.40 2.89 -18.69
N PRO A 7 -0.14 3.37 -18.58
CA PRO A 7 0.67 3.11 -17.40
C PRO A 7 0.07 3.72 -16.12
N ILE A 8 -0.55 4.90 -16.22
CA ILE A 8 -1.13 5.60 -15.06
C ILE A 8 -2.35 4.83 -14.54
N ILE A 9 -3.25 4.41 -15.42
CA ILE A 9 -4.43 3.64 -15.05
C ILE A 9 -4.02 2.31 -14.43
N THR A 10 -3.04 1.62 -15.03
CA THR A 10 -2.50 0.37 -14.48
C THR A 10 -1.90 0.56 -13.09
N ILE A 11 -1.17 1.66 -12.85
CA ILE A 11 -0.62 1.98 -11.53
C ILE A 11 -1.74 2.21 -10.51
N ILE A 12 -2.76 3.01 -10.86
CA ILE A 12 -3.87 3.31 -9.96
C ILE A 12 -4.68 2.06 -9.61
N LEU A 13 -4.96 1.21 -10.62
CA LEU A 13 -5.68 -0.04 -10.41
C LEU A 13 -4.86 -1.06 -9.62
N GLY A 14 -3.56 -1.20 -9.94
CA GLY A 14 -2.66 -2.06 -9.17
C GLY A 14 -2.56 -1.62 -7.71
N ALA A 15 -2.46 -0.31 -7.46
CA ALA A 15 -2.48 0.26 -6.12
C ALA A 15 -3.80 -0.03 -5.39
N ALA A 16 -4.95 0.00 -6.09
CA ALA A 16 -6.24 -0.36 -5.52
C ALA A 16 -6.28 -1.83 -5.09
N ILE A 17 -5.85 -2.74 -5.97
CA ILE A 17 -5.82 -4.18 -5.70
C ILE A 17 -4.92 -4.49 -4.50
N TYR A 18 -3.73 -3.87 -4.47
CA TYR A 18 -2.80 -4.04 -3.36
C TYR A 18 -3.35 -3.46 -2.04
N ALA A 19 -3.92 -2.25 -2.07
CA ALA A 19 -4.54 -1.64 -0.88
C ALA A 19 -5.69 -2.50 -0.33
N PHE A 20 -6.48 -3.10 -1.21
CA PHE A 20 -7.55 -4.02 -0.84
C PHE A 20 -6.99 -5.24 -0.10
N GLY A 21 -5.96 -5.89 -0.66
CA GLY A 21 -5.33 -7.04 -0.01
C GLY A 21 -4.71 -6.69 1.34
N LEU A 22 -4.04 -5.54 1.43
CA LEU A 22 -3.46 -5.08 2.68
C LEU A 22 -4.53 -4.84 3.76
N THR A 23 -5.62 -4.14 3.40
CA THR A 23 -6.65 -3.72 4.36
C THR A 23 -7.52 -4.88 4.83
N TYR A 24 -7.85 -5.82 3.95
CA TYR A 24 -8.84 -6.87 4.25
C TYR A 24 -8.25 -8.26 4.47
N PHE A 25 -7.02 -8.52 4.03
CA PHE A 25 -6.34 -9.80 4.26
C PHE A 25 -5.15 -9.67 5.22
N VAL A 26 -4.32 -8.64 5.08
CA VAL A 26 -3.11 -8.53 5.93
C VAL A 26 -3.45 -7.98 7.32
N VAL A 27 -4.12 -6.83 7.36
CA VAL A 27 -4.40 -6.09 8.60
C VAL A 27 -5.29 -6.86 9.60
N PRO A 28 -6.42 -7.49 9.21
CA PRO A 28 -7.29 -8.17 10.16
C PRO A 28 -6.63 -9.41 10.79
N TYR A 29 -5.80 -10.10 10.02
CA TYR A 29 -5.08 -11.31 10.44
C TYR A 29 -3.69 -11.03 11.02
N HIS A 30 -3.34 -9.75 11.24
CA HIS A 30 -2.05 -9.31 11.79
C HIS A 30 -0.84 -9.91 11.06
N LEU A 31 -0.99 -10.12 9.74
CA LEU A 31 0.12 -10.57 8.92
C LEU A 31 1.14 -9.44 8.78
N PHE A 32 2.39 -9.85 8.60
CA PHE A 32 3.51 -8.95 8.43
C PHE A 32 3.95 -8.92 6.97
N GLU A 33 4.32 -7.73 6.52
CA GLU A 33 4.87 -7.51 5.19
C GLU A 33 6.24 -6.86 5.30
N GLY A 34 7.13 -7.08 4.33
CA GLY A 34 8.49 -6.51 4.36
C GLY A 34 8.56 -5.02 4.02
N GLY A 35 9.73 -4.42 4.26
CA GLY A 35 10.07 -3.07 3.76
C GLY A 35 9.32 -1.92 4.45
N ALA A 36 9.01 -0.86 3.68
CA ALA A 36 8.33 0.33 4.17
C ALA A 36 6.89 0.03 4.67
N THR A 37 6.18 -0.86 3.98
CA THR A 37 4.84 -1.30 4.40
C THR A 37 4.90 -2.05 5.73
N GLY A 38 5.92 -2.86 5.97
CA GLY A 38 6.14 -3.51 7.28
C GLY A 38 6.23 -2.54 8.45
N ILE A 39 7.02 -1.48 8.30
CA ILE A 39 7.13 -0.42 9.31
C ILE A 39 5.78 0.28 9.52
N THR A 40 5.03 0.49 8.43
CA THR A 40 3.67 1.05 8.47
C THR A 40 2.73 0.17 9.29
N LEU A 41 2.73 -1.15 9.04
CA LEU A 41 1.90 -2.13 9.75
C LEU A 41 2.28 -2.27 11.21
N ILE A 42 3.58 -2.34 11.55
CA ILE A 42 4.04 -2.37 12.94
C ILE A 42 3.52 -1.14 13.69
N THR A 43 3.65 0.04 13.08
CA THR A 43 3.19 1.28 13.69
C THR A 43 1.68 1.28 13.91
N TYR A 44 0.91 0.74 12.95
CA TYR A 44 -0.53 0.54 13.10
C TYR A 44 -0.86 -0.46 14.21
N TYR A 45 -0.18 -1.60 14.28
CA TYR A 45 -0.46 -2.62 15.29
C TYR A 45 -0.15 -2.14 16.72
N LEU A 46 0.94 -1.38 16.89
CA LEU A 46 1.37 -0.85 18.20
C LEU A 46 0.65 0.43 18.63
N PHE A 47 0.51 1.39 17.72
CA PHE A 47 0.03 2.75 18.04
C PHE A 47 -1.32 3.09 17.43
N LYS A 48 -1.89 2.19 16.62
CA LYS A 48 -3.18 2.39 15.91
C LYS A 48 -3.19 3.62 15.01
N ILE A 49 -2.01 4.05 14.54
CA ILE A 49 -1.87 5.11 13.55
C ILE A 49 -2.30 4.55 12.19
N PRO A 50 -3.23 5.19 11.45
CA PRO A 50 -3.73 4.70 10.17
C PRO A 50 -2.61 4.32 9.20
N VAL A 51 -2.77 3.17 8.53
CA VAL A 51 -1.80 2.64 7.56
C VAL A 51 -1.67 3.61 6.38
N SER A 52 -2.78 4.20 5.94
CA SER A 52 -2.79 5.22 4.87
C SER A 52 -1.89 6.42 5.16
N LEU A 53 -1.91 6.91 6.40
CA LEU A 53 -1.11 8.05 6.84
C LEU A 53 0.36 7.67 6.98
N MET A 54 0.63 6.56 7.68
CA MET A 54 2.00 6.15 7.96
C MET A 54 2.73 5.73 6.69
N ASN A 55 2.03 5.16 5.69
CA ASN A 55 2.59 4.84 4.39
C ASN A 55 3.12 6.10 3.67
N LEU A 56 2.38 7.21 3.70
CA LEU A 56 2.87 8.48 3.14
C LEU A 56 4.09 9.00 3.91
N LEU A 57 4.01 9.01 5.24
CA LEU A 57 5.08 9.53 6.09
C LEU A 57 6.40 8.79 5.90
N ILE A 58 6.37 7.46 5.77
CA ILE A 58 7.58 6.66 5.53
C ILE A 58 8.08 6.82 4.10
N ASN A 59 7.18 6.95 3.12
CA ASN A 59 7.58 7.09 1.73
C ASN A 59 8.19 8.47 1.41
N ILE A 60 7.81 9.55 2.10
CA ILE A 60 8.41 10.89 1.90
C ILE A 60 9.93 10.89 2.00
N PRO A 61 10.57 10.46 3.12
CA PRO A 61 12.03 10.44 3.23
C PRO A 61 12.66 9.48 2.22
N LEU A 62 12.04 8.34 1.93
CA LEU A 62 12.52 7.40 0.92
C LEU A 62 12.54 8.03 -0.48
N PHE A 63 11.50 8.77 -0.86
CA PHE A 63 11.46 9.50 -2.13
C PHE A 63 12.50 10.62 -2.20
N ILE A 64 12.75 11.32 -1.09
CA ILE A 64 13.81 12.34 -1.03
C ILE A 64 15.19 11.70 -1.27
N LEU A 65 15.48 10.57 -0.62
CA LEU A 65 16.72 9.83 -0.86
C LEU A 65 16.79 9.32 -2.30
N ALA A 66 15.72 8.70 -2.79
CA ALA A 66 15.67 8.15 -4.14
C ALA A 66 15.86 9.25 -5.20
N TRP A 67 15.36 10.46 -4.96
CA TRP A 67 15.54 11.60 -5.88
C TRP A 67 17.00 12.00 -5.96
N LYS A 68 17.69 12.07 -4.82
CA LYS A 68 19.13 12.37 -4.79
C LYS A 68 19.98 11.33 -5.52
N ILE A 69 19.58 10.05 -5.51
CA ILE A 69 20.36 8.95 -6.09
C ILE A 69 20.04 8.72 -7.57
N PHE A 70 18.75 8.66 -7.94
CA PHE A 70 18.30 8.21 -9.26
C PHE A 70 17.79 9.34 -10.17
N GLY A 71 17.62 10.55 -9.64
CA GLY A 71 17.06 11.68 -10.37
C GLY A 71 15.52 11.65 -10.53
N PRO A 72 14.90 12.77 -10.91
CA PRO A 72 13.44 12.95 -10.84
C PRO A 72 12.64 12.15 -11.87
N LYS A 73 13.24 11.85 -13.04
CA LYS A 73 12.53 11.19 -14.16
C LYS A 73 12.11 9.75 -13.82
N THR A 74 12.88 9.07 -12.97
CA THR A 74 12.66 7.67 -12.59
C THR A 74 11.61 7.53 -11.49
N LEU A 75 11.30 8.61 -10.75
CA LEU A 75 10.46 8.56 -9.55
C LEU A 75 9.00 8.89 -9.79
N TYR A 76 8.67 9.50 -10.92
CA TYR A 76 7.31 9.96 -11.19
C TYR A 76 6.29 8.81 -11.04
N SER A 77 6.58 7.66 -11.64
CA SER A 77 5.69 6.48 -11.57
C SER A 77 5.58 5.91 -10.16
N SER A 78 6.69 5.86 -9.42
CA SER A 78 6.71 5.36 -8.03
C SER A 78 5.98 6.30 -7.08
N LEU A 79 6.16 7.61 -7.23
CA LEU A 79 5.47 8.63 -6.44
C LEU A 79 3.97 8.56 -6.70
N LEU A 80 3.57 8.46 -7.97
CA LEU A 80 2.17 8.28 -8.35
C LEU A 80 1.57 7.01 -7.74
N GLY A 81 2.30 5.90 -7.78
CA GLY A 81 1.89 4.63 -7.17
C GLY A 81 1.72 4.74 -5.65
N SER A 82 2.68 5.34 -4.95
CA SER A 82 2.64 5.50 -3.50
C SER A 82 1.51 6.42 -3.03
N ILE A 83 1.29 7.53 -3.74
CA ILE A 83 0.16 8.44 -3.45
C ILE A 83 -1.16 7.71 -3.73
N SER A 84 -1.28 7.04 -4.88
CA SER A 84 -2.49 6.30 -5.22
C SER A 84 -2.79 5.19 -4.21
N LEU A 85 -1.77 4.46 -3.77
CA LEU A 85 -1.89 3.44 -2.73
C LEU A 85 -2.43 4.03 -1.44
N SER A 86 -1.85 5.14 -0.99
CA SER A 86 -2.26 5.80 0.26
C SER A 86 -3.71 6.29 0.20
N VAL A 87 -4.14 6.81 -0.96
CA VAL A 87 -5.54 7.20 -1.20
C VAL A 87 -6.46 5.99 -1.10
N TRP A 88 -6.13 4.89 -1.76
CA TRP A 88 -6.95 3.66 -1.70
C TRP A 88 -7.00 3.05 -0.31
N LEU A 89 -5.88 3.05 0.43
CA LEU A 89 -5.86 2.65 1.83
C LEU A 89 -6.81 3.51 2.66
N ALA A 90 -6.76 4.83 2.51
CA ALA A 90 -7.65 5.74 3.24
C ALA A 90 -9.15 5.51 2.89
N ILE A 91 -9.44 5.07 1.66
CA ILE A 91 -10.80 4.69 1.25
C ILE A 91 -11.20 3.36 1.90
N PHE A 92 -10.39 2.32 1.79
CA PHE A 92 -10.74 0.99 2.30
C PHE A 92 -10.73 0.91 3.83
N GLU A 93 -9.86 1.64 4.52
CA GLU A 93 -9.88 1.75 5.98
C GLU A 93 -11.23 2.29 6.52
N ARG A 94 -11.97 3.06 5.71
CA ARG A 94 -13.29 3.59 6.08
C ARG A 94 -14.44 2.66 5.74
N ILE A 95 -14.21 1.63 4.95
CA ILE A 95 -15.24 0.69 4.52
C ILE A 95 -15.08 -0.58 5.39
N PRO A 96 -15.99 -0.84 6.34
CA PRO A 96 -15.86 -1.98 7.25
C PRO A 96 -16.31 -3.28 6.58
N LEU A 97 -15.59 -3.73 5.55
CA LEU A 97 -15.76 -5.06 4.98
C LEU A 97 -14.99 -6.09 5.82
N HIS A 98 -15.67 -7.15 6.22
CA HIS A 98 -15.07 -8.30 6.89
C HIS A 98 -15.22 -9.51 5.98
N ILE A 99 -14.10 -10.08 5.56
CA ILE A 99 -14.07 -11.31 4.77
C ILE A 99 -13.72 -12.42 5.75
N ASP A 100 -14.73 -13.21 6.13
CA ASP A 100 -14.52 -14.34 7.03
C ASP A 100 -13.91 -15.51 6.25
N LEU A 101 -12.60 -15.68 6.36
CA LEU A 101 -11.86 -16.80 5.77
C LEU A 101 -11.75 -18.01 6.72
N GLN A 102 -12.61 -18.10 7.75
CA GLN A 102 -12.67 -19.23 8.71
C GLN A 102 -11.33 -19.56 9.41
N GLY A 103 -10.38 -18.63 9.41
CA GLY A 103 -9.07 -18.79 10.05
C GLY A 103 -8.02 -19.55 9.25
N ASP A 104 -8.24 -19.83 7.96
CA ASP A 104 -7.20 -20.45 7.12
C ASP A 104 -6.14 -19.41 6.71
N LEU A 105 -5.14 -19.25 7.59
CA LEU A 105 -4.01 -18.33 7.39
C LEU A 105 -3.20 -18.64 6.12
N ILE A 106 -3.23 -19.88 5.60
CA ILE A 106 -2.48 -20.25 4.40
C ILE A 106 -3.09 -19.56 3.18
N ILE A 107 -4.42 -19.58 3.07
CA ILE A 107 -5.14 -18.91 1.98
C ILE A 107 -4.93 -17.40 2.08
N VAL A 108 -5.03 -16.83 3.29
CA VAL A 108 -4.80 -15.39 3.52
C VAL A 108 -3.40 -15.00 3.04
N ALA A 109 -2.37 -15.74 3.45
CA ALA A 109 -0.99 -15.47 3.09
C ALA A 109 -0.76 -15.54 1.57
N LEU A 110 -1.25 -16.60 0.91
CA LEU A 110 -1.11 -16.79 -0.53
C LEU A 110 -1.81 -15.70 -1.36
N VAL A 111 -2.96 -15.20 -0.90
CA VAL A 111 -3.71 -14.15 -1.60
C VAL A 111 -3.11 -12.77 -1.32
N SER A 112 -2.51 -12.55 -0.15
CA SER A 112 -1.86 -11.29 0.19
C SER A 112 -0.52 -11.06 -0.50
N GLY A 113 0.16 -12.11 -0.95
CA GLY A 113 1.44 -12.02 -1.67
C GLY A 113 2.45 -13.09 -1.28
#